data_AF-A0A1H9DT63-F1
#
_entry.id   AF-A0A1H9DT63-F1
#
_cell.length_a   1.000
_cell.length_b   1.000
_cell.length_c   1.000
_cell.angle_alpha   90.00
_cell.angle_beta   90.00
_cell.angle_gamma   90.00
#
_symmetry.space_group_name_H-M   'P 1'
#
loop_
_entity.id
_entity.type
_entity.pdbx_description
1 polymer ?
#
loop_
_entity_poly.entity_id
_entity_poly.type
_entity_poly.pdbx_seq_one_letter_code
_entity_poly.pdbx_strand_id
1 'polypeptide(L)'
;MTLTDERITAERLEELLRDDSIDMAHRALWLLLWEGDLRVLDLLSLEIRDVDLRARRVTGVCGRPVPEGEGDISERAAGLLRTLVGDRESGPLFATGNRALGWEQVMLTAGEQGHAIHEFRAGGRLHRREEPAAHSE
;
A
#
# COMPACT_ATOMS: atom_id res chain seq x y z
N MET A 1 -19.26 10.75 25.04
CA MET A 1 -18.91 10.73 23.60
C MET A 1 -17.41 10.52 23.54
N THR A 2 -16.99 9.26 23.55
CA THR A 2 -15.59 8.89 23.33
C THR A 2 -15.31 9.12 21.85
N LEU A 3 -14.34 9.98 21.52
CA LEU A 3 -13.73 9.96 20.19
C LEU A 3 -13.13 8.55 20.07
N THR A 4 -13.85 7.65 19.40
CA THR A 4 -13.27 6.40 18.93
C THR A 4 -12.11 6.83 18.05
N ASP A 5 -10.92 6.41 18.41
CA ASP A 5 -9.74 6.58 17.58
C ASP A 5 -9.97 5.67 16.37
N GLU A 6 -10.74 6.16 15.38
CA GLU A 6 -11.04 5.49 14.12
C GLU A 6 -9.76 5.46 13.30
N ARG A 7 -8.85 4.57 13.70
CA ARG A 7 -7.60 4.29 13.01
C ARG A 7 -7.38 2.79 13.06
N ILE A 8 -6.98 2.24 11.92
CA ILE A 8 -6.61 0.84 11.85
C ILE A 8 -5.32 0.59 12.66
N THR A 9 -5.32 -0.45 13.49
CA THR A 9 -4.14 -0.91 14.24
C THR A 9 -3.26 -1.81 13.38
N ALA A 10 -2.01 -2.00 13.77
CA ALA A 10 -1.09 -2.92 13.07
C ALA A 10 -1.65 -4.35 13.02
N GLU A 11 -2.23 -4.82 14.13
CA GLU A 11 -2.87 -6.13 14.22
C GLU A 11 -4.05 -6.25 13.24
N ARG A 12 -4.90 -5.22 13.17
CA ARG A 12 -6.05 -5.23 12.25
C ARG A 12 -5.62 -5.20 10.79
N LEU A 13 -4.58 -4.43 10.45
CA LEU A 13 -4.00 -4.48 9.11
C LEU A 13 -3.49 -5.88 8.80
N GLU A 14 -2.78 -6.51 9.74
CA GLU A 14 -2.25 -7.86 9.55
C GLU A 14 -3.34 -8.91 9.32
N GLU A 15 -4.47 -8.82 10.02
CA GLU A 15 -5.65 -9.66 9.76
C GLU A 15 -6.14 -9.49 8.32
N LEU A 16 -6.32 -8.24 7.87
CA LEU A 16 -6.76 -7.93 6.50
C LEU A 16 -5.78 -8.42 5.44
N LEU A 17 -4.48 -8.38 5.71
CA LEU A 17 -3.46 -8.88 4.78
C LEU A 17 -3.47 -10.42 4.67
N ARG A 18 -3.89 -11.13 5.73
CA ARG A 18 -4.02 -12.59 5.75
C ARG A 18 -5.38 -13.08 5.24
N ASP A 19 -6.36 -12.20 5.09
CA ASP A 19 -7.71 -12.58 4.66
C ASP A 19 -7.75 -12.94 3.16
N ASP A 20 -7.84 -14.24 2.88
CA ASP A 20 -7.81 -14.75 1.52
C ASP A 20 -9.01 -14.37 0.63
N SER A 21 -10.07 -13.82 1.22
CA SER A 21 -11.24 -13.32 0.48
C SER A 21 -10.97 -11.97 -0.22
N ILE A 22 -9.96 -11.23 0.22
CA ILE A 22 -9.65 -9.90 -0.30
C ILE A 22 -8.66 -10.03 -1.46
N ASP A 23 -8.92 -9.39 -2.61
CA ASP A 23 -7.98 -9.42 -3.73
C ASP A 23 -6.57 -8.94 -3.33
N MET A 24 -5.55 -9.64 -3.81
CA MET A 24 -4.15 -9.35 -3.48
C MET A 24 -3.74 -7.91 -3.83
N ALA A 25 -4.35 -7.33 -4.88
CA ALA A 25 -4.14 -5.94 -5.27
C ALA A 25 -4.52 -4.96 -4.15
N HIS A 26 -5.63 -5.21 -3.45
CA HIS A 26 -6.07 -4.38 -2.32
C HIS A 26 -5.15 -4.57 -1.12
N ARG A 27 -4.76 -5.81 -0.81
CA ARG A 27 -3.84 -6.10 0.29
C ARG A 27 -2.48 -5.42 0.08
N ALA A 28 -1.93 -5.50 -1.13
CA ALA A 28 -0.69 -4.81 -1.48
C ALA A 28 -0.84 -3.28 -1.39
N LEU A 29 -1.98 -2.74 -1.83
CA LEU A 29 -2.26 -1.30 -1.74
C LEU A 29 -2.31 -0.81 -0.28
N TRP A 30 -3.00 -1.54 0.59
CA TRP A 30 -3.10 -1.19 2.01
C TRP A 30 -1.76 -1.26 2.73
N LEU A 31 -0.94 -2.25 2.39
CA LEU A 31 0.42 -2.35 2.94
C LEU A 31 1.28 -1.16 2.51
N LEU A 32 1.24 -0.75 1.24
CA LEU A 32 1.97 0.43 0.77
C LEU A 32 1.46 1.73 1.39
N LEU A 33 0.16 1.86 1.65
CA LEU A 33 -0.40 3.01 2.36
C LEU A 33 0.05 3.06 3.83
N TRP A 34 0.21 1.90 4.46
CA TRP A 34 0.67 1.78 5.84
C TRP A 34 2.17 2.08 5.97
N GLU A 35 2.99 1.43 5.16
CA GLU A 35 4.45 1.54 5.21
C GLU A 35 4.96 2.82 4.54
N GLY A 36 4.25 3.34 3.55
CA GLY A 36 4.61 4.56 2.81
C GLY A 36 3.89 5.80 3.33
N ASP A 37 4.20 6.96 2.74
CA ASP A 37 3.39 8.17 2.92
C ASP A 37 2.75 8.64 1.60
N LEU A 38 2.76 7.76 0.59
CA LEU A 38 2.13 8.00 -0.70
C LEU A 38 0.61 8.09 -0.55
N ARG A 39 -0.02 8.90 -1.41
CA ARG A 39 -1.47 8.97 -1.47
C ARG A 39 -2.01 7.76 -2.23
N VAL A 40 -3.22 7.36 -1.91
CA VAL A 40 -3.91 6.31 -2.66
C VAL A 40 -4.05 6.63 -4.15
N LEU A 41 -4.36 7.86 -4.54
CA LEU A 41 -4.43 8.24 -5.95
C LEU A 41 -3.07 8.15 -6.64
N ASP A 42 -2.00 8.50 -5.91
CA ASP A 42 -0.63 8.36 -6.37
C ASP A 42 -0.30 6.88 -6.62
N LEU A 43 -0.67 5.99 -5.69
CA LEU A 43 -0.51 4.55 -5.82
C LEU A 43 -1.33 3.95 -6.98
N LEU A 44 -2.57 4.40 -7.18
CA LEU A 44 -3.42 3.92 -8.27
C LEU A 44 -2.94 4.39 -9.65
N SER A 45 -2.14 5.45 -9.70
CA SER A 45 -1.49 5.92 -10.92
C SER A 45 -0.23 5.13 -11.29
N LEU A 46 0.29 4.30 -10.38
CA LEU A 46 1.54 3.58 -10.58
C LEU A 46 1.42 2.53 -11.67
N GLU A 47 2.39 2.53 -12.56
CA GLU A 47 2.62 1.44 -13.49
C GLU A 47 3.76 0.54 -13.01
N ILE A 48 3.87 -0.66 -13.60
CA ILE A 48 4.94 -1.62 -13.28
C ILE A 48 6.33 -1.00 -13.49
N ARG A 49 6.49 -0.12 -14.48
CA ARG A 49 7.76 0.59 -14.77
C ARG A 49 8.14 1.65 -13.72
N ASP A 50 7.17 2.12 -12.95
CA ASP A 50 7.37 3.16 -11.95
C ASP A 50 7.84 2.57 -10.61
N VAL A 51 7.99 1.26 -10.54
CA VAL A 51 8.44 0.54 -9.34
C VAL A 51 9.58 -0.40 -9.69
N ASP A 52 10.73 -0.16 -9.07
CA ASP A 52 11.83 -1.10 -9.09
C ASP A 52 11.69 -2.09 -7.93
N LEU A 53 11.12 -3.27 -8.21
CA LEU A 53 10.95 -4.33 -7.23
C LEU A 53 12.27 -5.00 -6.82
N ARG A 54 13.37 -4.81 -7.55
CA ARG A 54 14.71 -5.30 -7.17
C ARG A 54 15.36 -4.34 -6.20
N ALA A 55 15.32 -3.05 -6.49
CA ALA A 55 15.77 -1.99 -5.59
C ALA A 55 14.78 -1.74 -4.43
N ARG A 56 13.57 -2.32 -4.50
CA ARG A 56 12.45 -2.14 -3.56
C ARG A 56 12.08 -0.67 -3.41
N ARG A 57 11.86 0.01 -4.54
CA ARG A 57 11.62 1.44 -4.54
C ARG A 57 10.64 1.87 -5.63
N VAL A 58 9.76 2.80 -5.28
CA VAL A 58 8.96 3.58 -6.23
C VAL A 58 9.84 4.65 -6.85
N THR A 59 10.00 4.62 -8.17
CA THR A 59 10.85 5.56 -8.93
C THR A 59 10.06 6.77 -9.43
N GLY A 60 8.75 6.60 -9.68
CA GLY A 60 7.89 7.67 -10.17
C GLY A 60 6.44 7.53 -9.72
N VAL A 61 5.73 8.65 -9.65
CA VAL A 61 4.30 8.74 -9.28
C VAL A 61 3.66 9.83 -10.12
N CYS A 62 2.54 9.57 -10.79
CA CYS A 62 1.88 10.53 -11.67
C CYS A 62 2.86 11.21 -12.66
N GLY A 63 3.85 10.47 -13.18
CA GLY A 63 4.89 11.00 -14.09
C GLY A 63 5.92 11.92 -13.43
N ARG A 64 5.97 12.00 -12.09
CA ARG A 64 6.97 12.75 -11.33
C ARG A 64 7.93 11.79 -10.62
N PRO A 65 9.24 12.05 -10.63
CA PRO A 65 10.20 11.21 -9.92
C PRO A 65 9.98 11.30 -8.40
N VAL A 66 10.11 10.17 -7.71
CA VAL A 66 10.05 10.11 -6.25
C VAL A 66 11.46 10.28 -5.68
N PRO A 67 11.69 11.21 -4.72
CA PRO A 67 12.99 11.39 -4.08
C PRO A 67 13.58 10.12 -3.47
N GLU A 68 14.90 10.07 -3.35
CA GLU A 68 15.58 9.01 -2.60
C GLU A 68 15.14 9.03 -1.14
N GLY A 69 14.72 7.88 -0.61
CA GLY A 69 14.21 7.74 0.76
C GLY A 69 12.69 7.89 0.93
N GLU A 70 11.97 8.48 -0.04
CA GLU A 70 10.50 8.66 0.06
C GLU A 70 9.69 7.55 -0.61
N GLY A 71 10.33 6.76 -1.47
CA GLY A 71 9.71 5.69 -2.24
C GLY A 71 10.12 4.28 -1.80
N ASP A 72 10.84 4.14 -0.69
CA ASP A 72 11.37 2.85 -0.27
C ASP A 72 10.24 1.92 0.18
N ILE A 73 10.29 0.69 -0.29
CA ILE A 73 9.29 -0.35 -0.09
C ILE A 73 9.92 -1.43 0.79
N SER A 74 9.18 -1.94 1.77
CA SER A 74 9.66 -3.07 2.57
C SER A 74 9.86 -4.33 1.72
N GLU A 75 10.63 -5.29 2.23
CA GLU A 75 10.74 -6.60 1.59
C GLU A 75 9.39 -7.31 1.47
N ARG A 76 8.52 -7.14 2.48
CA ARG A 76 7.17 -7.71 2.51
C ARG A 76 6.30 -7.15 1.40
N ALA A 77 6.28 -5.83 1.26
CA ALA A 77 5.52 -5.16 0.20
C ALA A 77 6.09 -5.48 -1.18
N ALA A 78 7.42 -5.51 -1.34
CA ALA A 78 8.05 -5.93 -2.58
C ALA A 78 7.69 -7.39 -2.94
N GLY A 79 7.63 -8.29 -1.95
CA GLY A 79 7.19 -9.68 -2.14
C GLY A 79 5.75 -9.78 -2.64
N LEU A 80 4.81 -9.07 -2.00
CA LEU A 80 3.42 -9.02 -2.45
C LEU A 80 3.28 -8.42 -3.85
N LEU A 81 4.00 -7.33 -4.14
CA LEU A 81 3.98 -6.71 -5.45
C LEU A 81 4.56 -7.62 -6.53
N ARG A 82 5.63 -8.39 -6.26
CA ARG A 82 6.16 -9.37 -7.22
C ARG A 82 5.12 -10.44 -7.55
N THR A 83 4.41 -10.96 -6.53
CA THR A 83 3.33 -11.93 -6.74
C THR A 83 2.16 -11.32 -7.51
N LEU A 84 1.80 -10.07 -7.22
CA LEU A 84 0.74 -9.34 -7.91
C LEU A 84 1.09 -9.03 -9.37
N VAL A 85 2.34 -8.64 -9.64
CA VAL A 85 2.84 -8.34 -10.98
C VAL A 85 2.97 -9.63 -11.80
N GLY A 86 3.50 -10.70 -11.20
CA GLY A 86 3.75 -11.96 -11.89
C GLY A 86 4.66 -11.75 -13.10
N ASP A 87 4.26 -12.26 -14.26
CA ASP A 87 4.99 -12.12 -15.53
C ASP A 87 4.65 -10.85 -16.30
N ARG A 88 3.87 -9.93 -15.71
CA ARG A 88 3.50 -8.68 -16.40
C ARG A 88 4.71 -7.75 -16.49
N GLU A 89 5.07 -7.37 -17.71
CA GLU A 89 6.16 -6.42 -17.97
C GLU A 89 5.67 -4.97 -18.08
N SER A 90 4.37 -4.75 -18.27
CA SER A 90 3.81 -3.40 -18.47
C SER A 90 2.35 -3.28 -18.01
N GLY A 91 1.90 -2.03 -17.83
CA GLY A 91 0.55 -1.70 -17.38
C GLY A 91 0.46 -1.29 -15.91
N PRO A 92 -0.77 -1.20 -15.37
CA PRO A 92 -1.01 -0.73 -14.01
C PRO A 92 -0.42 -1.70 -12.98
N LEU A 93 0.23 -1.17 -11.96
CA LEU A 93 0.81 -1.97 -10.87
C LEU A 93 -0.30 -2.76 -10.15
N PHE A 94 -1.33 -2.03 -9.73
CA PHE A 94 -2.53 -2.59 -9.11
C PHE A 94 -3.57 -2.93 -10.16
N ALA A 95 -3.74 -4.22 -10.41
CA ALA A 95 -4.75 -4.74 -11.33
C ALA A 95 -5.54 -5.87 -10.66
N THR A 96 -6.84 -5.89 -10.89
CA THR A 96 -7.74 -7.00 -10.52
C THR A 96 -8.21 -7.67 -11.80
N GLY A 97 -7.67 -8.87 -12.05
CA GLY A 97 -7.84 -9.55 -13.34
C GLY A 97 -7.22 -8.75 -14.49
N ASN A 98 -8.05 -8.36 -15.48
CA ASN A 98 -7.59 -7.65 -16.68
C ASN A 98 -7.87 -6.12 -16.65
N ARG A 99 -8.18 -5.56 -15.47
CA ARG A 99 -8.48 -4.13 -15.32
C ARG A 99 -7.60 -3.50 -14.25
N ALA A 100 -7.25 -2.24 -14.48
CA ALA A 100 -6.63 -1.41 -13.46
C ALA A 100 -7.56 -1.29 -12.26
N LEU A 101 -6.98 -1.33 -11.06
CA LEU A 101 -7.72 -1.15 -9.84
C LEU A 101 -8.26 0.29 -9.77
N GLY A 102 -9.58 0.44 -9.65
CA GLY A 102 -10.24 1.74 -9.64
C GLY A 102 -10.35 2.34 -8.22
N TRP A 103 -10.35 3.67 -8.13
CA TRP A 103 -10.58 4.40 -6.86
C TRP A 103 -11.88 3.98 -6.17
N GLU A 104 -12.97 3.86 -6.93
CA GLU A 104 -14.27 3.46 -6.39
C GLU A 104 -14.24 2.05 -5.81
N GLN A 105 -13.55 1.10 -6.46
CA GLN A 105 -13.39 -0.26 -5.96
C GLN A 105 -12.58 -0.27 -4.67
N VAL A 106 -11.50 0.50 -4.63
CA VAL A 106 -10.65 0.64 -3.43
C VAL A 106 -11.44 1.17 -2.25
N MET A 107 -12.24 2.22 -2.46
CA MET A 107 -13.11 2.77 -1.41
C MET A 107 -14.19 1.79 -0.98
N LEU A 108 -14.82 1.11 -1.93
CA LEU A 108 -15.87 0.13 -1.66
C LEU A 108 -15.33 -1.03 -0.82
N THR A 109 -14.23 -1.67 -1.26
CA THR A 109 -13.63 -2.80 -0.56
C THR A 109 -13.10 -2.42 0.81
N ALA A 110 -12.50 -1.23 0.98
CA ALA A 110 -12.12 -0.77 2.32
C ALA A 110 -13.35 -0.53 3.21
N GLY A 111 -14.41 0.07 2.67
CA GLY A 111 -15.67 0.31 3.37
C GLY A 111 -16.38 -0.98 3.77
N GLU A 112 -16.33 -2.03 2.94
CA GLU A 112 -16.83 -3.37 3.26
C GLU A 112 -16.09 -3.99 4.46
N GLN A 113 -14.81 -3.63 4.66
CA GLN A 113 -14.03 -4.03 5.84
C GLN A 113 -14.23 -3.10 7.05
N GLY A 114 -15.04 -2.06 6.90
CA GLY A 114 -15.34 -1.07 7.94
C GLY A 114 -14.28 0.02 8.12
N HIS A 115 -13.41 0.24 7.13
CA HIS A 115 -12.31 1.21 7.21
C HIS A 115 -12.32 2.18 6.02
N ALA A 116 -11.99 3.43 6.27
CA ALA A 116 -11.68 4.41 5.25
C ALA A 116 -10.21 4.32 4.84
N ILE A 117 -9.93 4.54 3.56
CA ILE A 117 -8.58 4.42 2.98
C ILE A 117 -7.54 5.32 3.68
N HIS A 118 -7.96 6.49 4.17
CA HIS A 118 -7.06 7.40 4.86
C HIS A 118 -6.63 6.89 6.25
N GLU A 119 -7.37 5.96 6.86
CA GLU A 119 -7.06 5.36 8.16
C GLU A 119 -5.80 4.48 8.07
N PHE A 120 -5.60 3.75 6.97
CA PHE A 120 -4.38 2.96 6.72
C PHE A 120 -3.12 3.82 6.77
N ARG A 121 -3.16 4.97 6.10
CA ARG A 121 -2.02 5.91 6.09
C ARG A 121 -1.85 6.61 7.43
N ALA A 122 -2.95 6.94 8.11
CA ALA A 122 -2.90 7.56 9.43
C ALA A 122 -2.32 6.60 10.49
N GLY A 123 -2.77 5.34 10.50
CA GLY A 123 -2.27 4.30 11.39
C GLY A 123 -0.81 3.96 11.14
N GLY A 124 -0.39 3.83 9.87
CA GLY A 124 1.00 3.53 9.54
C GLY A 124 1.99 4.64 9.89
N ARG A 125 1.57 5.91 9.84
CA ARG A 125 2.38 7.03 10.37
C ARG A 125 2.53 6.98 11.89
N LEU A 126 1.49 6.56 12.61
CA LEU A 126 1.53 6.45 14.06
C LEU A 126 2.41 5.27 14.47
N HIS A 127 2.22 4.11 13.84
CA HIS A 127 3.03 2.92 14.10
C HIS A 127 4.53 3.18 13.91
N ARG A 128 4.93 3.88 12.83
CA ARG A 128 6.33 4.30 12.63
C ARG A 128 6.84 5.34 13.63
N ARG A 129 5.96 6.09 14.29
CA ARG A 129 6.33 7.00 15.39
C ARG A 129 6.45 6.27 16.72
N GLU A 130 5.62 5.24 16.93
CA GLU A 130 5.58 4.41 18.13
C GLU A 130 6.62 3.30 18.13
N GLU A 131 7.08 2.87 16.96
CA GLU A 131 8.32 2.10 16.76
C GLU A 131 9.48 3.09 16.55
N PRO A 132 10.13 3.61 17.61
CA PRO A 132 11.37 4.33 17.43
C PRO A 132 12.37 3.36 16.79
N ALA A 133 13.11 3.85 15.80
CA ALA A 133 14.15 3.13 15.09
C ALA A 133 15.01 2.26 16.03
N ALA A 134 14.69 0.98 16.12
CA ALA A 134 15.64 -0.04 16.54
C ALA A 134 16.54 -0.32 15.33
N HIS A 135 17.42 0.63 15.00
CA HIS A 135 18.66 0.42 14.22
C HIS A 135 19.56 1.65 14.44
N SER A 136 20.10 1.74 15.65
CA SER A 136 21.47 2.22 15.84
C SER A 136 22.31 0.98 16.02
N GLU A 137 23.28 0.74 15.12
CA GLU A 137 24.61 0.19 15.41
C GLU A 137 25.46 0.17 14.12
#